data_AF-A0A7C7L2V9-F1
#
_entry.id   AF-A0A7C7L2V9-F1
#
_cell.length_a   1.000
_cell.length_b   1.000
_cell.length_c   1.000
_cell.angle_alpha   90.00
_cell.angle_beta   90.00
_cell.angle_gamma   90.00
#
_symmetry.space_group_name_H-M   'P 1'
#
loop_
_entity.id
_entity.type
_entity.pdbx_description
1 polymer ?
#
loop_
_entity_poly.entity_id
_entity_poly.type
_entity_poly.pdbx_seq_one_letter_code
_entity_poly.pdbx_strand_id
1 'polypeptide(L)' 'MGVAEVMQSPRGKIFMTYLYGWGASVVILGALFKIQHYPGASLMLIIGLTTEAVIFFFSVFEPTHDELDWSLVY' A
#
# COMPACT_ATOMS: atom_id res chain seq x y z
N MET A 1 13.08 -16.25 13.50
CA MET A 1 12.16 -15.12 13.72
C MET A 1 12.58 -13.97 12.82
N GLY A 2 12.28 -14.10 11.53
CA GLY A 2 12.60 -13.07 10.53
C GLY A 2 11.51 -12.01 10.44
N VAL A 3 11.85 -10.81 9.95
CA VAL A 3 10.88 -9.70 9.79
C VAL A 3 9.70 -10.11 8.89
N ALA A 4 9.95 -10.93 7.87
CA ALA A 4 8.93 -11.52 7.00
C ALA A 4 7.95 -12.44 7.75
N GLU A 5 8.42 -13.19 8.74
CA GLU A 5 7.61 -14.13 9.53
C GLU A 5 6.60 -13.37 10.42
N VAL A 6 6.98 -12.19 10.91
CA VAL A 6 6.09 -11.29 11.67
C VAL A 6 5.01 -10.69 10.77
N MET A 7 5.36 -10.30 9.54
CA MET A 7 4.41 -9.73 8.58
C MET A 7 3.43 -10.76 8.01
N GLN A 8 3.84 -12.03 7.93
CA GLN A 8 2.97 -13.14 7.51
C GLN A 8 1.96 -13.57 8.57
N SER A 9 2.12 -13.15 9.83
CA SER A 9 1.17 -13.45 10.90
C SER A 9 -0.23 -12.84 10.63
N PRO A 10 -1.31 -13.38 11.22
CA PRO A 10 -2.66 -12.82 11.06
C PRO A 10 -2.75 -11.33 11.42
N ARG A 11 -1.97 -10.90 12.43
CA ARG A 11 -1.88 -9.49 12.83
C ARG A 11 -1.11 -8.65 11.81
N GLY A 12 -0.05 -9.20 11.20
CA GLY A 12 0.71 -8.55 10.14
C GLY A 12 -0.12 -8.27 8.89
N LYS A 13 -0.94 -9.24 8.45
CA LYS A 13 -1.88 -9.06 7.32
C LYS A 13 -2.93 -7.97 7.58
N ILE A 14 -3.49 -7.94 8.79
CA ILE A 14 -4.44 -6.89 9.20
C ILE A 14 -3.75 -5.51 9.20
N PHE A 15 -2.54 -5.44 9.75
CA PHE A 15 -1.76 -4.21 9.75
C PHE A 15 -1.50 -3.69 8.33
N MET A 16 -1.09 -4.56 7.40
CA MET A 16 -0.88 -4.18 6.00
C MET A 16 -2.16 -3.71 5.32
N THR A 17 -3.31 -4.34 5.61
CA THR A 17 -4.62 -3.88 5.12
C THR A 17 -4.89 -2.43 5.54
N TYR A 18 -4.63 -2.09 6.80
CA TYR A 18 -4.77 -0.70 7.27
C TYR A 18 -3.74 0.23 6.65
N LEU A 19 -2.49 -0.20 6.50
CA LEU A 19 -1.41 0.58 5.89
C LEU A 19 -1.76 0.98 4.45
N TYR A 20 -2.22 0.03 3.63
CA TYR A 20 -2.67 0.30 2.26
C TYR A 20 -3.89 1.23 2.24
N GLY A 21 -4.90 0.96 3.06
CA GLY A 21 -6.12 1.76 3.09
C GLY A 21 -5.88 3.22 3.51
N TRP A 22 -5.09 3.43 4.56
CA TRP A 22 -4.72 4.78 5.00
C TRP A 22 -3.80 5.47 4.00
N GLY A 23 -2.82 4.77 3.45
CA GLY A 23 -1.95 5.29 2.40
C GLY A 23 -2.68 5.80 1.18
N ALA A 24 -3.54 4.95 0.61
CA ALA A 24 -4.35 5.28 -0.55
C ALA A 24 -5.20 6.54 -0.31
N SER A 25 -5.74 6.71 0.90
CA SER A 25 -6.52 7.92 1.24
C SER A 25 -5.67 9.20 1.16
N VAL A 26 -4.41 9.17 1.62
CA VAL A 26 -3.48 10.31 1.54
C VAL A 26 -3.11 10.63 0.09
N VAL A 27 -2.88 9.59 -0.72
CA VAL A 27 -2.58 9.73 -2.16
C VAL A 27 -3.75 10.37 -2.90
N ILE A 28 -4.97 9.90 -2.65
CA ILE A 28 -6.20 10.42 -3.26
C ILE A 28 -6.37 11.90 -2.91
N LEU A 29 -6.12 12.30 -1.65
CA LEU A 29 -6.16 13.71 -1.25
C LEU A 29 -5.10 14.55 -1.97
N GLY A 30 -3.88 14.03 -2.15
CA GLY A 30 -2.84 14.68 -2.94
C GLY A 30 -3.22 14.89 -4.40
N ALA A 31 -3.79 13.85 -5.03
CA ALA A 31 -4.30 13.94 -6.39
C ALA A 31 -5.46 14.95 -6.51
N LEU A 32 -6.40 14.94 -5.55
CA LEU A 32 -7.51 15.88 -5.49
C LEU A 32 -7.03 17.33 -5.42
N PHE A 33 -6.07 17.62 -4.54
CA PHE A 33 -5.48 18.96 -4.42
C PHE A 33 -4.83 19.40 -5.74
N LYS A 34 -4.16 18.48 -6.45
CA LYS A 34 -3.57 18.76 -7.76
C LYS A 34 -4.61 19.08 -8.82
N ILE A 35 -5.71 18.34 -8.88
CA ILE A 35 -6.80 18.56 -9.85
C ILE A 35 -7.54 19.87 -9.57
N GLN A 36 -7.81 20.17 -8.29
CA GLN A 36 -8.55 21.37 -7.89
C GLN A 36 -7.70 22.65 -7.84
N HIS A 37 -6.38 22.54 -8.08
CA HIS A 37 -5.44 23.67 -8.05
C HIS A 37 -5.44 24.42 -6.70
N TYR A 38 -5.68 23.70 -5.60
CA TYR A 38 -5.65 24.29 -4.27
C TYR A 38 -4.24 24.79 -3.89
N PRO A 39 -4.14 25.82 -3.01
CA PRO A 39 -2.84 26.28 -2.54
C PRO A 39 -2.08 25.13 -1.86
N GLY A 40 -0.81 24.95 -2.22
CA GLY A 40 0.01 23.84 -1.74
C GLY A 40 -0.20 22.51 -2.46
N ALA A 41 -0.91 22.48 -3.60
CA ALA A 41 -1.20 21.25 -4.34
C ALA A 41 0.02 20.36 -4.64
N SER A 42 1.13 20.96 -5.08
CA SER A 42 2.35 20.19 -5.35
C SER A 42 2.94 19.57 -4.09
N LEU A 43 2.86 20.25 -2.94
CA LEU A 43 3.35 19.72 -1.67
C LEU A 43 2.49 18.54 -1.21
N MET A 44 1.16 18.67 -1.26
CA MET A 44 0.26 17.58 -0.89
C MET A 44 0.43 16.36 -1.82
N LEU A 45 0.66 16.60 -3.12
CA LEU A 45 0.96 15.52 -4.07
C LEU A 45 2.28 14.81 -3.73
N ILE A 46 3.34 15.54 -3.37
CA ILE A 46 4.61 14.95 -2.94
C ILE A 46 4.41 14.09 -1.69
N ILE A 47 3.62 14.57 -0.72
CA ILE A 47 3.31 13.80 0.50
C ILE A 47 2.56 12.51 0.15
N GLY A 48 1.55 12.59 -0.72
CA GLY A 48 0.81 11.43 -1.20
C GLY A 48 1.74 10.40 -1.87
N LEU A 49 2.48 10.82 -2.89
CA LEU A 49 3.36 9.92 -3.64
C LEU A 49 4.51 9.35 -2.78
N THR A 50 5.00 10.11 -1.81
CA THR A 50 6.03 9.62 -0.86
C THR A 50 5.44 8.58 0.09
N THR A 51 4.19 8.79 0.54
CA THR A 51 3.44 7.78 1.32
C THR A 51 3.32 6.48 0.53
N GLU A 52 2.94 6.59 -0.75
CA GLU A 52 2.83 5.44 -1.65
C GLU A 52 4.17 4.71 -1.85
N ALA A 53 5.27 5.45 -2.01
CA ALA A 53 6.60 4.86 -2.13
C ALA A 53 7.01 4.05 -0.90
N VAL A 54 6.68 4.52 0.31
CA VAL A 54 6.93 3.79 1.56
C VAL A 54 6.09 2.51 1.61
N ILE A 55 4.84 2.56 1.18
CA ILE A 55 3.94 1.41 1.17
C ILE A 55 4.42 0.34 0.19
N PHE A 56 4.80 0.73 -1.02
CA PHE A 56 5.40 -0.19 -1.99
C PHE A 56 6.71 -0.80 -1.50
N PHE A 57 7.50 -0.09 -0.70
CA PHE A 57 8.69 -0.68 -0.09
C PHE A 57 8.31 -1.81 0.88
N PHE A 58 7.25 -1.62 1.68
CA PHE A 58 6.79 -2.64 2.62
C PHE A 58 6.05 -3.81 1.97
N SER A 59 5.46 -3.62 0.78
CA SER A 59 4.75 -4.69 0.06
C SER A 59 5.67 -5.85 -0.34
N VAL A 60 6.98 -5.61 -0.46
CA VAL A 60 7.96 -6.67 -0.80
C VAL A 60 8.09 -7.74 0.30
N PHE A 61 7.66 -7.42 1.53
CA PHE A 61 7.68 -8.35 2.65
C PHE A 61 6.40 -9.18 2.76
N GLU A 62 5.40 -8.92 1.92
CA GLU A 62 4.21 -9.76 1.83
C GLU A 62 4.52 -11.08 1.10
N PRO A 63 3.90 -12.20 1.52
CA PRO A 63 4.06 -13.45 0.80
C PRO A 63 3.55 -13.30 -0.64
N THR A 64 4.30 -13.83 -1.60
CA THR A 64 3.80 -14.04 -2.96
C THR A 64 2.52 -14.87 -2.86
N HIS A 65 1.42 -14.37 -3.40
CA HIS A 65 0.20 -15.16 -3.50
C HIS A 65 0.51 -16.32 -4.45
N ASP A 66 0.45 -17.56 -3.95
CA ASP A 66 0.61 -18.73 -4.79
C ASP A 66 -0.46 -18.66 -5.90
N GLU A 67 -0.01 -18.73 -7.15
CA GLU A 67 -0.91 -18.77 -8.29
C GLU A 67 -1.81 -20.00 -8.14
N LEU A 68 -3.14 -19.80 -8.17
CA LEU A 68 -4.10 -20.88 -8.06
C LEU A 68 -3.80 -21.94 -9.12
N ASP A 69 -3.67 -23.20 -8.71
CA ASP A 69 -3.43 -24.31 -9.63
C ASP A 69 -4.68 -24.60 -10.46
N TRP A 70 -4.75 -23.97 -11.63
CA TRP A 70 -5.85 -24.11 -12.58
C TRP A 70 -5.96 -25.53 -13.18
N SER A 71 -4.98 -26.41 -12.95
CA SER A 71 -5.05 -27.81 -13.39
C SER A 71 -6.06 -28.64 -12.58
N LEU A 72 -6.44 -28.18 -11.39
CA LEU A 72 -7.43 -28.85 -10.53
C LEU A 72 -8.89 -28.66 -10.99
N VAL A 73 -9.12 -27.82 -12.00
CA VAL A 73 -10.45 -27.51 -12.55
C VAL A 73 -10.83 -28.44 -13.72
N TYR A 74 -9.85 -29.11 -14.34
CA TYR A 74 -10.03 -30.05 -15.45
C TYR A 74 -9.73 -31.49 -15.04
#